data_AF-A0A093YV53-F1
#
_entry.id   AF-A0A093YV53-F1
#
_cell.length_a   1.000
_cell.length_b   1.000
_cell.length_c   1.000
_cell.angle_alpha   90.00
_cell.angle_beta   90.00
_cell.angle_gamma   90.00
#
_symmetry.space_group_name_H-M   'P 1'
#
loop_
_entity.id
_entity.type
_entity.pdbx_description
1 polymer ?
#
loop_
_entity_poly.entity_id
_entity_poly.type
_entity_poly.pdbx_seq_one_letter_code
_entity_poly.pdbx_strand_id
1 'polypeptide(L)'
;MRFEASEEGKLDVTVGLDRAQYVVERSASVEGGSVILKGDSGQDSGAIEFTSEARVVTKEGTVTTDGTSISVTGATTVDIFFNAETSYRYPDSAALEAELKRKLDEAVDAGYDAVRDAAIEDTTALIGRVGLDLGSSGAAGDEPLPTRIKNYRDDPDADPQLATLMFNYGRHLLVASSRDTGNAKSLAANLQGLWNESFDPPWQSKYTININIEMNYWPAEVTNLPETHAALFDLIDIARPRGEAMAREMYGCTNGGFVLHHNIDLWGDAAPTDYGTPYMMWPMGGAWLALHLMEHYRFSGDREFLKDRAWPVLQSAANFYYHYLFEHEGYYSTGPSLSPENTFIVPEGMKTAGSTEAIDINPTMDSSLLHELFTA
;
A
#
# COMPACT_ATOMS: atom_id res chain seq x y z
N MET A 1 0.35 -0.41 23.09
CA MET A 1 1.28 -1.44 23.63
C MET A 1 1.13 -1.48 25.13
N ARG A 2 1.30 -2.66 25.76
CA ARG A 2 1.30 -2.82 27.22
C ARG A 2 2.50 -3.66 27.64
N PHE A 3 3.23 -3.20 28.64
CA PHE A 3 4.33 -3.91 29.27
C PHE A 3 3.96 -4.22 30.71
N GLU A 4 4.20 -5.46 31.16
CA GLU A 4 3.83 -5.94 32.49
C GLU A 4 4.97 -6.74 33.13
N ALA A 5 5.21 -6.51 34.41
CA ALA A 5 6.05 -7.37 35.25
C ALA A 5 5.18 -8.35 36.05
N SER A 6 5.68 -9.58 36.26
CA SER A 6 5.00 -10.59 37.07
C SER A 6 5.03 -10.31 38.58
N GLU A 7 5.84 -9.35 39.01
CA GLU A 7 6.02 -8.92 40.40
C GLU A 7 5.79 -7.42 40.54
N GLU A 8 5.25 -7.00 41.70
CA GLU A 8 4.94 -5.60 41.98
C GLU A 8 6.20 -4.71 41.95
N GLY A 9 6.15 -3.59 41.21
CA GLY A 9 7.24 -2.62 41.15
C GLY A 9 8.54 -3.13 40.51
N LYS A 10 8.47 -4.17 39.65
CA LYS A 10 9.64 -4.76 38.97
C LYS A 10 9.76 -4.40 37.49
N LEU A 11 8.96 -3.45 37.00
CA LEU A 11 9.04 -2.93 35.65
C LEU A 11 9.73 -1.57 35.64
N ASP A 12 10.90 -1.52 35.00
CA ASP A 12 11.61 -0.30 34.64
C ASP A 12 11.65 -0.20 33.11
N VAL A 13 11.15 0.90 32.54
CA VAL A 13 11.07 1.11 31.09
C VAL A 13 11.56 2.50 30.75
N THR A 14 12.33 2.63 29.68
CA THR A 14 12.63 3.93 29.05
C THR A 14 12.06 3.95 27.64
N VAL A 15 11.29 4.99 27.35
CA VAL A 15 10.58 5.18 26.07
C VAL A 15 11.15 6.41 25.38
N GLY A 16 11.64 6.22 24.17
CA GLY A 16 12.12 7.28 23.28
C GLY A 16 11.63 7.02 21.86
N LEU A 17 11.58 8.08 21.05
CA LEU A 17 11.35 7.98 19.61
C LEU A 17 12.64 8.37 18.89
N ASP A 18 13.03 7.58 17.89
CA ASP A 18 14.27 7.78 17.15
C ASP A 18 14.07 7.59 15.65
N ARG A 19 14.87 8.30 14.87
CA ARG A 19 14.94 8.22 13.40
C ARG A 19 16.31 8.70 12.96
N ALA A 20 16.92 8.01 11.99
CA ALA A 20 18.31 8.27 11.59
C ALA A 20 18.52 9.57 10.80
N GLN A 21 17.49 10.08 10.11
CA GLN A 21 17.58 11.25 9.24
C GLN A 21 16.33 12.13 9.32
N TYR A 22 16.48 13.39 8.91
CA TYR A 22 15.40 14.38 8.77
C TYR A 22 14.56 14.55 10.05
N VAL A 23 15.26 14.63 11.18
CA VAL A 23 14.67 14.92 12.50
C VAL A 23 14.78 16.41 12.73
N VAL A 24 13.65 17.04 13.01
CA VAL A 24 13.55 18.47 13.32
C VAL A 24 13.52 18.68 14.83
N GLU A 25 12.75 17.87 15.55
CA GLU A 25 12.57 18.01 16.99
C GLU A 25 12.45 16.64 17.66
N ARG A 26 13.02 16.53 18.86
CA ARG A 26 12.70 15.50 19.84
C ARG A 26 12.44 16.18 21.17
N SER A 27 11.33 15.84 21.80
CA SER A 27 10.97 16.39 23.09
C SER A 27 10.21 15.36 23.91
N ALA A 28 10.34 15.44 25.23
CA ALA A 28 9.58 14.62 26.15
C ALA A 28 9.13 15.45 27.35
N SER A 29 7.94 15.13 27.86
CA SER A 29 7.32 15.80 29.01
C SER A 29 6.67 14.78 29.92
N VAL A 30 6.95 14.89 31.23
CA VAL A 30 6.22 14.11 32.24
C VAL A 30 4.75 14.54 32.29
N GLU A 31 4.45 15.82 32.04
CA GLU A 31 3.07 16.30 31.94
C GLU A 31 2.40 15.67 30.72
N GLY A 32 1.39 14.83 30.97
CA GLY A 32 0.71 14.06 29.93
C GLY A 32 1.51 12.89 29.36
N GLY A 33 2.65 12.53 29.94
CA GLY A 33 3.45 11.35 29.55
C GLY A 33 3.90 11.35 28.09
N SER A 34 4.23 12.52 27.54
CA SER A 34 4.44 12.71 26.10
C SER A 34 5.90 12.51 25.68
N VAL A 35 6.12 11.75 24.61
CA VAL A 35 7.40 11.66 23.86
C VAL A 35 7.11 11.96 22.40
N ILE A 36 7.67 13.05 21.87
CA ILE A 36 7.40 13.57 20.52
C ILE A 36 8.65 13.48 19.66
N LEU A 37 8.45 13.09 18.39
CA LEU A 37 9.44 13.25 17.32
C LEU A 37 8.77 13.98 16.15
N LYS A 38 9.36 15.10 15.74
CA LYS A 38 8.98 15.82 14.51
C LYS A 38 10.07 15.70 13.47
N GLY A 39 9.67 15.63 12.21
CA GLY A 39 10.60 15.58 11.09
C GLY A 39 9.92 15.83 9.76
N ASP A 40 10.67 15.64 8.69
CA ASP A 40 10.17 15.76 7.33
C ASP A 40 10.71 14.66 6.40
N SER A 41 10.28 14.69 5.13
CA SER A 41 10.70 13.74 4.10
C SER A 41 12.00 14.12 3.36
N GLY A 42 12.68 15.21 3.75
CA GLY A 42 14.04 15.54 3.33
C GLY A 42 14.19 16.35 2.04
N GLN A 43 13.11 16.80 1.40
CA GLN A 43 13.16 17.62 0.18
C GLN A 43 13.33 19.11 0.50
N ASP A 44 14.10 19.84 -0.33
CA ASP A 44 14.30 21.29 -0.17
C ASP A 44 13.00 22.11 -0.33
N SER A 45 12.02 21.57 -1.06
CA SER A 45 10.72 22.20 -1.28
C SER A 45 9.61 21.15 -1.33
N GLY A 46 8.48 21.43 -0.71
CA GLY A 46 7.34 20.51 -0.71
C GLY A 46 7.56 19.26 0.13
N ALA A 47 8.44 19.31 1.14
CA ALA A 47 8.63 18.21 2.06
C ALA A 47 7.34 17.91 2.82
N ILE A 48 7.06 16.62 3.00
CA ILE A 48 6.01 16.13 3.89
C ILE A 48 6.57 16.18 5.31
N GLU A 49 6.08 17.12 6.09
CA GLU A 49 6.26 17.15 7.54
C GLU A 49 5.47 16.01 8.20
N PHE A 50 5.99 15.47 9.29
CA PHE A 50 5.27 14.53 10.16
C PHE A 50 5.53 14.81 11.63
N THR A 51 4.57 14.44 12.45
CA THR A 51 4.70 14.38 13.91
C THR A 51 4.31 12.99 14.37
N SER A 52 5.14 12.38 15.22
CA SER A 52 4.80 11.19 15.96
C SER A 52 4.87 11.46 17.46
N GLU A 53 3.94 10.87 18.21
CA GLU A 53 3.87 11.01 19.65
C GLU A 53 3.56 9.65 20.29
N ALA A 54 4.32 9.34 21.35
CA ALA A 54 4.02 8.25 22.27
C ALA A 54 3.53 8.83 23.61
N ARG A 55 2.40 8.33 24.12
CA ARG A 55 1.86 8.63 25.45
C ARG A 55 2.15 7.47 26.39
N VAL A 56 3.00 7.70 27.37
CA VAL A 56 3.39 6.75 28.41
C VAL A 56 2.48 6.92 29.62
N VAL A 57 1.67 5.90 29.91
CA VAL A 57 0.65 5.91 30.96
C VAL A 57 0.95 4.81 31.97
N THR A 58 1.06 5.18 33.23
CA THR A 58 1.19 4.24 34.34
C THR A 58 0.48 4.77 35.58
N LYS A 59 0.03 3.85 36.46
CA LYS A 59 -0.61 4.18 37.75
C LYS A 59 0.38 4.13 38.92
N GLU A 60 1.58 3.63 38.66
CA GLU A 60 2.57 3.25 39.67
C GLU A 60 3.97 3.72 39.25
N GLY A 61 4.93 3.60 40.16
CA GLY A 61 6.32 3.96 39.91
C GLY A 61 6.58 5.46 39.89
N THR A 62 7.81 5.81 39.50
CA THR A 62 8.26 7.20 39.33
C THR A 62 8.51 7.48 37.86
N VAL A 63 7.91 8.54 37.34
CA VAL A 63 8.09 8.98 35.96
C VAL A 63 9.04 10.17 35.91
N THR A 64 10.11 10.06 35.14
CA THR A 64 11.08 11.12 34.90
C THR A 64 11.34 11.31 33.41
N THR A 65 11.97 12.41 33.04
CA THR A 65 12.38 12.68 31.66
C THR A 65 13.79 13.28 31.63
N ASP A 66 14.54 12.98 30.57
CA ASP A 66 15.79 13.66 30.22
C ASP A 66 15.61 14.80 29.20
N GLY A 67 14.35 15.10 28.84
CA GLY A 67 13.97 16.07 27.81
C GLY A 67 13.71 15.47 26.42
N THR A 68 14.08 14.21 26.17
CA THR A 68 13.87 13.51 24.89
C THR A 68 13.30 12.10 25.04
N SER A 69 13.38 11.52 26.24
CA SER A 69 12.82 10.24 26.61
C SER A 69 12.05 10.32 27.93
N ILE A 70 11.18 9.35 28.18
CA ILE A 70 10.52 9.14 29.48
C ILE A 70 11.05 7.85 30.09
N SER A 71 11.49 7.91 31.35
CA SER A 71 11.81 6.75 32.16
C SER A 71 10.73 6.54 33.22
N VAL A 72 10.24 5.31 33.31
CA VAL A 72 9.36 4.83 34.37
C VAL A 72 10.14 3.82 35.20
N THR A 73 10.25 4.04 36.51
CA THR A 73 10.91 3.10 37.43
C THR A 73 9.97 2.61 38.52
N GLY A 74 10.05 1.32 38.84
CA GLY A 74 9.25 0.70 39.89
C GLY A 74 7.77 0.61 39.58
N ALA A 75 7.38 0.43 38.31
CA ALA A 75 6.01 0.16 37.92
C ALA A 75 5.72 -1.35 37.91
N THR A 76 4.45 -1.74 37.79
CA THR A 76 4.05 -3.09 37.37
C THR A 76 3.54 -3.13 35.95
N THR A 77 2.80 -2.10 35.54
CA THR A 77 2.21 -1.99 34.20
C THR A 77 2.53 -0.61 33.60
N VAL A 78 2.93 -0.60 32.34
CA VAL A 78 3.11 0.61 31.53
C VAL A 78 2.39 0.44 30.20
N ASP A 79 1.43 1.32 29.95
CA ASP A 79 0.72 1.42 28.68
C ASP A 79 1.35 2.51 27.81
N ILE A 80 1.56 2.20 26.53
CA ILE A 80 2.07 3.14 25.54
C ILE A 80 1.08 3.22 24.38
N PHE A 81 0.53 4.41 24.18
CA PHE A 81 -0.28 4.75 23.01
C PHE A 81 0.58 5.51 22.03
N PHE A 82 0.49 5.19 20.75
CA PHE A 82 1.35 5.78 19.72
C PHE A 82 0.50 6.22 18.54
N ASN A 83 0.75 7.42 18.03
CA ASN A 83 0.20 7.89 16.77
C ASN A 83 1.28 8.64 15.96
N ALA A 84 1.14 8.60 14.64
CA ALA A 84 1.96 9.37 13.72
C ALA A 84 1.07 9.91 12.60
N GLU A 85 1.22 11.19 12.30
CA GLU A 85 0.43 11.90 11.29
C GLU A 85 1.37 12.70 10.38
N THR A 86 0.96 12.89 9.13
CA THR A 86 1.76 13.62 8.13
C THR A 86 0.96 14.74 7.49
N SER A 87 1.67 15.78 7.04
CA SER A 87 1.09 16.95 6.35
C SER A 87 0.41 16.60 5.02
N TYR A 88 0.57 15.36 4.54
CA TYR A 88 -0.16 14.87 3.36
C TYR A 88 -1.68 14.95 3.50
N ARG A 89 -2.20 14.76 4.73
CA ARG A 89 -3.65 14.69 5.00
C ARG A 89 -4.26 16.00 5.51
N TYR A 90 -3.43 16.97 5.87
CA TYR A 90 -3.87 18.16 6.58
C TYR A 90 -3.42 19.43 5.86
N PRO A 91 -4.20 20.53 5.96
CA PRO A 91 -3.86 21.79 5.29
C PRO A 91 -2.59 22.45 5.84
N ASP A 92 -2.27 22.20 7.12
CA ASP A 92 -1.09 22.75 7.81
C ASP A 92 -0.71 21.88 9.02
N SER A 93 0.46 22.18 9.62
CA SER A 93 1.01 21.45 10.76
C SER A 93 0.15 21.60 12.02
N ALA A 94 -0.60 22.70 12.18
CA ALA A 94 -1.47 22.90 13.34
C ALA A 94 -2.69 21.97 13.30
N ALA A 95 -3.31 21.79 12.12
CA ALA A 95 -4.40 20.84 11.93
C ALA A 95 -3.92 19.39 12.13
N LEU A 96 -2.72 19.06 11.66
CA LEU A 96 -2.06 17.77 11.90
C LEU A 96 -1.89 17.50 13.39
N GLU A 97 -1.27 18.42 14.12
CA GLU A 97 -1.00 18.26 15.56
C GLU A 97 -2.28 18.18 16.38
N ALA A 98 -3.31 18.94 16.00
CA ALA A 98 -4.62 18.89 16.65
C ALA A 98 -5.30 17.52 16.50
N GLU A 99 -5.27 16.93 15.30
CA GLU A 99 -5.85 15.61 15.05
C GLU A 99 -5.05 14.48 15.72
N LEU A 100 -3.72 14.58 15.68
CA LEU A 100 -2.83 13.66 16.40
C LEU A 100 -3.15 13.66 17.90
N LYS A 101 -3.27 14.85 18.50
CA LYS A 101 -3.60 14.99 19.91
C LYS A 101 -4.99 14.44 20.22
N ARG A 102 -6.00 14.77 19.41
CA ARG A 102 -7.38 14.31 19.59
C ARG A 102 -7.44 12.78 19.64
N LYS A 103 -6.83 12.09 18.66
CA LYS A 103 -6.80 10.62 18.60
C LYS A 103 -6.08 10.00 19.81
N LEU A 104 -4.97 10.59 20.24
CA LEU A 104 -4.22 10.11 21.40
C LEU A 104 -4.98 10.32 22.71
N ASP A 105 -5.59 11.48 22.90
CA ASP A 105 -6.44 11.76 24.06
C ASP A 105 -7.59 10.75 24.15
N GLU A 106 -8.30 10.52 23.05
CA GLU A 106 -9.39 9.52 22.97
C GLU A 106 -8.91 8.10 23.30
N ALA A 107 -7.75 7.70 22.77
CA ALA A 107 -7.19 6.38 23.04
C ALA A 107 -6.74 6.20 24.50
N VAL A 108 -6.12 7.24 25.08
CA VAL A 108 -5.70 7.24 26.49
C VAL A 108 -6.92 7.22 27.42
N ASP A 109 -7.95 8.03 27.13
CA ASP A 109 -9.20 8.09 27.90
C ASP A 109 -9.97 6.78 27.85
N ALA A 110 -10.00 6.10 26.70
CA ALA A 110 -10.59 4.76 26.56
C ALA A 110 -9.79 3.69 27.34
N GLY A 111 -8.47 3.84 27.39
CA GLY A 111 -7.56 2.90 28.04
C GLY A 111 -7.23 1.68 27.19
N TYR A 112 -6.15 0.98 27.54
CA TYR A 112 -5.56 -0.08 26.71
C TYR A 112 -6.53 -1.23 26.42
N ASP A 113 -7.25 -1.71 27.43
CA ASP A 113 -8.13 -2.87 27.27
C ASP A 113 -9.28 -2.58 26.29
N ALA A 114 -9.88 -1.37 26.35
CA ALA A 114 -10.92 -0.97 25.42
C ALA A 114 -10.38 -0.81 23.98
N VAL A 115 -9.21 -0.19 23.82
CA VAL A 115 -8.56 -0.04 22.50
C VAL A 115 -8.17 -1.40 21.91
N ARG A 116 -7.64 -2.31 22.73
CA ARG A 116 -7.30 -3.69 22.34
C ARG A 116 -8.53 -4.44 21.87
N ASP A 117 -9.60 -4.42 22.66
CA ASP A 117 -10.81 -5.19 22.37
C ASP A 117 -11.49 -4.67 21.10
N ALA A 118 -11.54 -3.35 20.89
CA ALA A 118 -12.02 -2.74 19.67
C ALA A 118 -11.18 -3.13 18.43
N ALA A 119 -9.84 -3.15 18.56
CA ALA A 119 -8.95 -3.56 17.47
C ALA A 119 -9.11 -5.05 17.11
N ILE A 120 -9.31 -5.91 18.11
CA ILE A 120 -9.60 -7.34 17.90
C ILE A 120 -10.95 -7.50 17.21
N GLU A 121 -11.99 -6.82 17.69
CA GLU A 121 -13.34 -6.89 17.09
C GLU A 121 -13.32 -6.46 15.61
N ASP A 122 -12.71 -5.30 15.32
CA ASP A 122 -12.56 -4.77 13.96
C ASP A 122 -11.83 -5.76 13.04
N THR A 123 -10.66 -6.25 13.47
CA THR A 123 -9.87 -7.17 12.66
C THR A 123 -10.62 -8.50 12.46
N THR A 124 -11.21 -9.07 13.52
CA THR A 124 -11.97 -10.31 13.47
C THR A 124 -13.19 -10.22 12.55
N ALA A 125 -13.86 -9.07 12.50
CA ALA A 125 -14.99 -8.84 11.60
C ALA A 125 -14.62 -8.94 10.11
N LEU A 126 -13.34 -8.73 9.77
CA LEU A 126 -12.79 -8.88 8.42
C LEU A 126 -12.19 -10.28 8.21
N ILE A 127 -11.17 -10.63 9.00
CA ILE A 127 -10.42 -11.88 8.76
C ILE A 127 -11.27 -13.13 9.08
N GLY A 128 -12.22 -13.03 10.00
CA GLY A 128 -13.09 -14.14 10.43
C GLY A 128 -14.13 -14.58 9.39
N ARG A 129 -14.29 -13.84 8.28
CA ARG A 129 -15.29 -14.14 7.21
C ARG A 129 -15.00 -15.41 6.41
N VAL A 130 -13.74 -15.85 6.37
CA VAL A 130 -13.31 -17.03 5.62
C VAL A 130 -12.49 -17.93 6.52
N GLY A 131 -12.84 -19.22 6.55
CA GLY A 131 -12.04 -20.29 7.13
C GLY A 131 -11.58 -21.24 6.03
N LEU A 132 -10.32 -21.65 6.09
CA LEU A 132 -9.73 -22.65 5.22
C LEU A 132 -9.17 -23.77 6.12
N ASP A 133 -9.55 -25.01 5.84
CA ASP A 133 -9.03 -26.19 6.53
C ASP A 133 -8.58 -27.21 5.47
N LEU A 134 -7.26 -27.39 5.37
CA LEU A 134 -6.63 -28.35 4.46
C LEU A 134 -6.17 -29.63 5.19
N GLY A 135 -6.57 -29.81 6.44
CA GLY A 135 -6.17 -30.93 7.29
C GLY A 135 -5.12 -30.57 8.34
N SER A 136 -4.69 -31.59 9.09
CA SER A 136 -3.75 -31.46 10.20
C SER A 136 -2.31 -31.74 9.77
N SER A 137 -1.38 -30.94 10.26
CA SER A 137 0.07 -31.18 10.10
C SER A 137 0.65 -32.07 11.20
N GLY A 138 -0.18 -32.54 12.15
CA GLY A 138 0.29 -33.31 13.30
C GLY A 138 1.45 -32.62 14.03
N ALA A 139 2.50 -33.38 14.37
CA ALA A 139 3.68 -32.84 15.05
C ALA A 139 4.47 -31.80 14.22
N ALA A 140 4.36 -31.81 12.89
CA ALA A 140 5.01 -30.80 12.06
C ALA A 140 4.41 -29.40 12.28
N GLY A 141 3.13 -29.32 12.66
CA GLY A 141 2.45 -28.07 12.97
C GLY A 141 2.95 -27.37 14.25
N ASP A 142 3.54 -28.13 15.18
CA ASP A 142 4.04 -27.66 16.48
C ASP A 142 5.47 -27.08 16.39
N GLU A 143 6.17 -27.30 15.27
CA GLU A 143 7.52 -26.79 15.06
C GLU A 143 7.54 -25.27 14.84
N PRO A 144 8.65 -24.58 15.20
CA PRO A 144 8.82 -23.17 14.88
C PRO A 144 8.68 -22.89 13.38
N LEU A 145 8.05 -21.76 13.02
CA LEU A 145 7.78 -21.39 11.62
C LEU A 145 9.01 -21.48 10.68
N PRO A 146 10.23 -21.05 11.07
CA PRO A 146 11.41 -21.22 10.21
C PRO A 146 11.73 -22.69 9.87
N THR A 147 11.52 -23.60 10.81
CA THR A 147 11.69 -25.04 10.60
C THR A 147 10.62 -25.58 9.65
N ARG A 148 9.36 -25.17 9.85
CA ARG A 148 8.23 -25.55 8.98
C ARG A 148 8.46 -25.15 7.53
N ILE A 149 8.86 -23.90 7.29
CA ILE A 149 9.17 -23.39 5.94
C ILE A 149 10.31 -24.19 5.29
N LYS A 150 11.37 -24.49 6.05
CA LYS A 150 12.50 -25.29 5.55
C LYS A 150 12.05 -26.69 5.13
N ASN A 151 11.26 -27.37 5.97
CA ASN A 151 10.82 -28.74 5.73
C ASN A 151 9.80 -28.83 4.58
N TYR A 152 8.93 -27.82 4.43
CA TYR A 152 7.91 -27.75 3.38
C TYR A 152 8.50 -27.83 1.96
N ARG A 153 9.74 -27.39 1.77
CA ARG A 153 10.44 -27.49 0.48
C ARG A 153 10.62 -28.93 0.00
N ASP A 154 10.84 -29.85 0.95
CA ASP A 154 11.15 -31.24 0.66
C ASP A 154 9.90 -32.14 0.72
N ASP A 155 8.95 -31.80 1.59
CA ASP A 155 7.69 -32.55 1.77
C ASP A 155 6.51 -31.61 2.12
N PRO A 156 5.88 -30.98 1.12
CA PRO A 156 4.79 -30.03 1.35
C PRO A 156 3.51 -30.70 1.89
N ASP A 157 3.30 -31.98 1.58
CA ASP A 157 2.10 -32.73 2.00
C ASP A 157 2.11 -33.05 3.50
N ALA A 158 3.28 -32.99 4.14
CA ALA A 158 3.43 -33.18 5.59
C ALA A 158 2.96 -31.97 6.42
N ASP A 159 2.77 -30.78 5.81
CA ASP A 159 2.38 -29.57 6.54
C ASP A 159 1.29 -28.74 5.82
N PRO A 160 0.07 -29.28 5.65
CA PRO A 160 -1.05 -28.56 5.04
C PRO A 160 -1.49 -27.30 5.83
N GLN A 161 -1.24 -27.25 7.15
CA GLN A 161 -1.52 -26.07 7.94
C GLN A 161 -0.59 -24.89 7.61
N LEU A 162 0.61 -25.12 7.04
CA LEU A 162 1.46 -24.02 6.59
C LEU A 162 0.86 -23.33 5.36
N ALA A 163 0.28 -24.08 4.42
CA ALA A 163 -0.46 -23.50 3.30
C ALA A 163 -1.67 -22.68 3.80
N THR A 164 -2.39 -23.20 4.79
CA THR A 164 -3.50 -22.49 5.45
C THR A 164 -3.03 -21.22 6.16
N LEU A 165 -1.88 -21.26 6.84
CA LEU A 165 -1.26 -20.09 7.47
C LEU A 165 -0.88 -19.03 6.42
N MET A 166 -0.27 -19.41 5.31
CA MET A 166 0.12 -18.48 4.24
C MET A 166 -1.09 -17.82 3.58
N PHE A 167 -2.18 -18.57 3.34
CA PHE A 167 -3.44 -18.01 2.87
C PHE A 167 -3.99 -16.93 3.81
N ASN A 168 -4.06 -17.24 5.11
CA ASN A 168 -4.53 -16.28 6.11
C ASN A 168 -3.56 -15.11 6.29
N TYR A 169 -2.25 -15.33 6.12
CA TYR A 169 -1.25 -14.28 6.19
C TYR A 169 -1.42 -13.26 5.06
N GLY A 170 -1.70 -13.70 3.82
CA GLY A 170 -2.03 -12.79 2.71
C GLY A 170 -3.25 -11.91 3.01
N ARG A 171 -4.32 -12.51 3.53
CA ARG A 171 -5.53 -11.77 3.96
C ARG A 171 -5.23 -10.78 5.10
N HIS A 172 -4.46 -11.21 6.09
CA HIS A 172 -4.03 -10.37 7.20
C HIS A 172 -3.20 -9.18 6.73
N LEU A 173 -2.23 -9.39 5.84
CA LEU A 173 -1.38 -8.33 5.31
C LEU A 173 -2.19 -7.30 4.51
N LEU A 174 -3.17 -7.74 3.71
CA LEU A 174 -4.03 -6.80 2.97
C LEU A 174 -4.87 -5.95 3.94
N VAL A 175 -5.51 -6.56 4.94
CA VAL A 175 -6.24 -5.81 5.99
C VAL A 175 -5.33 -4.85 6.75
N ALA A 176 -4.11 -5.26 7.06
CA ALA A 176 -3.18 -4.43 7.82
C ALA A 176 -2.56 -3.29 6.99
N SER A 177 -2.53 -3.41 5.66
CA SER A 177 -1.89 -2.44 4.76
C SER A 177 -2.85 -1.61 3.91
N SER A 178 -4.13 -2.00 3.85
CA SER A 178 -5.13 -1.33 3.01
C SER A 178 -6.50 -1.33 3.68
N ARG A 179 -6.93 -0.16 4.14
CA ARG A 179 -8.21 0.04 4.83
C ARG A 179 -8.91 1.26 4.28
N ASP A 180 -10.22 1.14 4.09
CA ASP A 180 -11.07 2.31 3.86
C ASP A 180 -11.09 3.19 5.12
N THR A 181 -10.61 4.41 4.96
CA THR A 181 -10.59 5.41 6.03
C THR A 181 -11.86 6.27 6.07
N GLY A 182 -12.75 6.13 5.07
CA GLY A 182 -14.07 6.76 4.98
C GLY A 182 -14.06 8.27 4.69
N ASN A 183 -13.30 9.03 5.46
CA ASN A 183 -13.30 10.50 5.46
C ASN A 183 -12.04 11.13 4.82
N ALA A 184 -11.02 10.33 4.52
CA ALA A 184 -9.82 10.74 3.81
C ALA A 184 -9.53 9.79 2.65
N LYS A 185 -8.68 10.22 1.71
CA LYS A 185 -8.17 9.32 0.68
C LYS A 185 -7.28 8.27 1.35
N SER A 186 -7.70 7.02 1.21
CA SER A 186 -6.99 5.86 1.73
C SER A 186 -5.73 5.63 0.90
N LEU A 187 -4.67 5.11 1.52
CA LEU A 187 -3.42 4.82 0.83
C LEU A 187 -3.36 3.34 0.51
N ALA A 188 -3.12 3.02 -0.76
CA ALA A 188 -3.04 1.64 -1.19
C ALA A 188 -1.77 0.94 -0.65
N ALA A 189 -1.85 -0.38 -0.49
CA ALA A 189 -0.70 -1.23 -0.22
C ALA A 189 0.33 -1.12 -1.35
N ASN A 190 1.52 -0.60 -1.05
CA ASN A 190 2.62 -0.46 -2.02
C ASN A 190 3.42 -1.76 -2.16
N LEU A 191 4.59 -1.73 -2.82
CA LEU A 191 5.47 -2.91 -2.97
C LEU A 191 5.81 -3.64 -1.66
N GLN A 192 5.75 -2.96 -0.53
CA GLN A 192 6.05 -3.49 0.80
C GLN A 192 4.83 -3.39 1.74
N GLY A 193 3.63 -3.21 1.21
CA GLY A 193 2.41 -2.92 1.98
C GLY A 193 2.51 -1.55 2.65
N LEU A 194 2.96 -1.53 3.91
CA LEU A 194 3.29 -0.34 4.70
C LEU A 194 4.64 -0.44 5.42
N TRP A 195 5.34 -1.58 5.33
CA TRP A 195 6.47 -1.91 6.19
C TRP A 195 7.81 -1.69 5.48
N ASN A 196 8.45 -0.56 5.78
CA ASN A 196 9.74 -0.20 5.22
C ASN A 196 10.62 0.50 6.28
N GLU A 197 11.88 0.09 6.40
CA GLU A 197 12.87 0.74 7.28
C GLU A 197 13.88 1.62 6.52
N SER A 198 13.94 1.51 5.18
CA SER A 198 14.93 2.21 4.36
C SER A 198 14.47 3.60 3.94
N PHE A 199 15.39 4.57 3.90
CA PHE A 199 15.14 5.88 3.29
C PHE A 199 15.22 5.85 1.76
N ASP A 200 15.82 4.80 1.21
CA ASP A 200 15.92 4.52 -0.22
C ASP A 200 15.57 3.04 -0.44
N PRO A 201 14.28 2.67 -0.34
CA PRO A 201 13.88 1.28 -0.48
C PRO A 201 14.02 0.78 -1.93
N PRO A 202 14.20 -0.53 -2.15
CA PRO A 202 14.18 -1.12 -3.49
C PRO A 202 12.93 -0.68 -4.28
N TRP A 203 13.15 -0.21 -5.52
CA TRP A 203 12.11 0.38 -6.39
C TRP A 203 11.27 1.46 -5.69
N GLN A 204 11.88 2.19 -4.76
CA GLN A 204 11.30 3.30 -4.01
C GLN A 204 10.04 2.90 -3.20
N SER A 205 9.79 1.60 -3.00
CA SER A 205 8.56 1.07 -2.41
C SER A 205 7.29 1.71 -2.99
N LYS A 206 7.34 2.04 -4.30
CA LYS A 206 6.29 2.74 -5.03
C LYS A 206 5.11 1.83 -5.38
N TYR A 207 4.24 2.31 -6.25
CA TYR A 207 3.18 1.54 -6.87
C TYR A 207 3.62 1.14 -8.28
N THR A 208 4.18 -0.05 -8.41
CA THR A 208 4.47 -0.65 -9.72
C THR A 208 3.19 -1.30 -10.25
N ILE A 209 2.71 -0.79 -11.38
CA ILE A 209 1.37 -1.01 -11.95
C ILE A 209 1.44 -1.76 -13.28
N ASN A 210 2.47 -2.60 -13.44
CA ASN A 210 2.61 -3.53 -14.55
C ASN A 210 2.55 -4.99 -14.08
N ILE A 211 2.13 -5.24 -12.82
CA ILE A 211 1.79 -6.53 -12.20
C ILE A 211 1.64 -6.40 -10.67
N ASN A 212 2.48 -5.61 -10.00
CA ASN A 212 2.70 -5.74 -8.55
C ASN A 212 1.51 -5.28 -7.72
N ILE A 213 1.01 -4.06 -7.95
CA ILE A 213 -0.14 -3.58 -7.18
C ILE A 213 -1.41 -4.33 -7.58
N GLU A 214 -1.55 -4.72 -8.85
CA GLU A 214 -2.66 -5.55 -9.29
C GLU A 214 -2.69 -6.84 -8.45
N MET A 215 -1.53 -7.50 -8.32
CA MET A 215 -1.36 -8.69 -7.49
C MET A 215 -1.68 -8.45 -6.01
N ASN A 216 -1.32 -7.30 -5.45
CA ASN A 216 -1.66 -6.95 -4.07
C ASN A 216 -3.18 -7.00 -3.83
N TYR A 217 -3.99 -6.66 -4.84
CA TYR A 217 -5.44 -6.55 -4.74
C TYR A 217 -6.24 -7.71 -5.33
N TRP A 218 -5.63 -8.66 -6.04
CA TRP A 218 -6.29 -9.90 -6.45
C TRP A 218 -7.06 -10.62 -5.33
N PRO A 219 -6.56 -10.70 -4.07
CA PRO A 219 -7.31 -11.35 -3.01
C PRO A 219 -8.47 -10.52 -2.45
N ALA A 220 -8.57 -9.20 -2.72
CA ALA A 220 -9.52 -8.31 -2.04
C ALA A 220 -10.97 -8.82 -2.16
N GLU A 221 -11.44 -9.09 -3.37
CA GLU A 221 -12.81 -9.53 -3.61
C GLU A 221 -13.00 -11.01 -3.28
N VAL A 222 -12.19 -11.87 -3.91
CA VAL A 222 -12.37 -13.34 -3.85
C VAL A 222 -12.15 -13.92 -2.45
N THR A 223 -11.40 -13.23 -1.58
CA THR A 223 -11.19 -13.65 -0.18
C THR A 223 -12.06 -12.90 0.84
N ASN A 224 -13.10 -12.21 0.34
CA ASN A 224 -14.14 -11.53 1.13
C ASN A 224 -13.62 -10.35 1.98
N LEU A 225 -12.81 -9.50 1.36
CA LEU A 225 -12.26 -8.26 1.91
C LEU A 225 -12.50 -7.05 0.97
N PRO A 226 -13.71 -6.86 0.39
CA PRO A 226 -13.96 -5.82 -0.62
C PRO A 226 -13.63 -4.41 -0.13
N GLU A 227 -13.78 -4.14 1.16
CA GLU A 227 -13.52 -2.82 1.76
C GLU A 227 -12.03 -2.41 1.68
N THR A 228 -11.12 -3.38 1.56
CA THR A 228 -9.69 -3.09 1.38
C THR A 228 -9.40 -2.54 -0.03
N HIS A 229 -10.25 -2.81 -1.01
CA HIS A 229 -10.05 -2.39 -2.39
C HIS A 229 -10.24 -0.88 -2.59
N ALA A 230 -10.98 -0.23 -1.68
CA ALA A 230 -11.26 1.21 -1.73
C ALA A 230 -10.00 2.07 -1.83
N ALA A 231 -8.89 1.65 -1.19
CA ALA A 231 -7.64 2.39 -1.24
C ALA A 231 -6.97 2.37 -2.61
N LEU A 232 -7.13 1.29 -3.39
CA LEU A 232 -6.69 1.27 -4.79
C LEU A 232 -7.49 2.26 -5.63
N PHE A 233 -8.81 2.32 -5.42
CA PHE A 233 -9.66 3.26 -6.14
C PHE A 233 -9.32 4.71 -5.79
N ASP A 234 -8.95 4.99 -4.55
CA ASP A 234 -8.48 6.31 -4.12
C ASP A 234 -7.16 6.70 -4.80
N LEU A 235 -6.22 5.76 -4.92
CA LEU A 235 -4.98 5.97 -5.67
C LEU A 235 -5.26 6.27 -7.16
N ILE A 236 -6.19 5.55 -7.79
CA ILE A 236 -6.61 5.80 -9.17
C ILE A 236 -7.24 7.19 -9.32
N ASP A 237 -8.08 7.61 -8.37
CA ASP A 237 -8.66 8.97 -8.38
C ASP A 237 -7.60 10.06 -8.24
N ILE A 238 -6.55 9.83 -7.46
CA ILE A 238 -5.40 10.74 -7.30
C ILE A 238 -4.59 10.83 -8.61
N ALA A 239 -4.37 9.70 -9.26
CA ALA A 239 -3.55 9.60 -10.47
C ALA A 239 -4.28 10.07 -11.74
N ARG A 240 -5.60 9.88 -11.84
CA ARG A 240 -6.37 10.14 -13.07
C ARG A 240 -6.19 11.56 -13.62
N PRO A 241 -6.30 12.66 -12.84
CA PRO A 241 -6.09 14.02 -13.37
C PRO A 241 -4.68 14.24 -13.95
N ARG A 242 -3.65 13.62 -13.36
CA ARG A 242 -2.28 13.66 -13.87
C ARG A 242 -2.13 12.80 -15.12
N GLY A 243 -2.80 11.64 -15.16
CA GLY A 243 -2.89 10.81 -16.36
C GLY A 243 -3.59 11.50 -17.53
N GLU A 244 -4.64 12.29 -17.28
CA GLU A 244 -5.30 13.10 -18.31
C GLU A 244 -4.39 14.22 -18.82
N ALA A 245 -3.61 14.84 -17.93
CA ALA A 245 -2.60 15.82 -18.32
C ALA A 245 -1.48 15.18 -19.15
N MET A 246 -0.98 14.02 -18.73
CA MET A 246 0.04 13.24 -19.44
C MET A 246 -0.46 12.81 -20.83
N ALA A 247 -1.68 12.30 -20.92
CA ALA A 247 -2.31 11.92 -22.19
C ALA A 247 -2.35 13.10 -23.17
N ARG A 248 -2.73 14.29 -22.69
CA ARG A 248 -2.76 15.50 -23.51
C ARG A 248 -1.37 15.99 -23.93
N GLU A 249 -0.43 16.03 -23.00
CA GLU A 249 0.87 16.67 -23.19
C GLU A 249 1.85 15.79 -23.96
N MET A 250 1.88 14.48 -23.67
CA MET A 250 2.78 13.53 -24.29
C MET A 250 2.20 12.90 -25.56
N TYR A 251 0.88 12.64 -25.59
CA TYR A 251 0.23 11.91 -26.70
C TYR A 251 -0.74 12.76 -27.53
N GLY A 252 -0.97 14.02 -27.17
CA GLY A 252 -1.94 14.89 -27.86
C GLY A 252 -3.40 14.45 -27.68
N CYS A 253 -3.68 13.57 -26.72
CA CYS A 253 -5.01 13.04 -26.44
C CYS A 253 -5.86 14.10 -25.73
N THR A 254 -6.89 14.62 -26.40
CA THR A 254 -7.71 15.75 -25.91
C THR A 254 -9.18 15.38 -25.66
N ASN A 255 -9.55 14.12 -25.85
CA ASN A 255 -10.91 13.59 -25.67
C ASN A 255 -11.21 13.14 -24.23
N GLY A 256 -10.44 13.59 -23.24
CA GLY A 256 -10.60 13.20 -21.83
C GLY A 256 -10.08 11.79 -21.52
N GLY A 257 -9.15 11.28 -22.32
CA GLY A 257 -8.44 10.04 -22.02
C GLY A 257 -7.37 10.25 -20.95
N PHE A 258 -7.13 9.23 -20.11
CA PHE A 258 -5.99 9.21 -19.18
C PHE A 258 -5.05 8.05 -19.48
N VAL A 259 -3.76 8.23 -19.20
CA VAL A 259 -2.73 7.19 -19.31
C VAL A 259 -1.90 7.16 -18.04
N LEU A 260 -1.56 5.97 -17.59
CA LEU A 260 -0.54 5.71 -16.57
C LEU A 260 0.44 4.67 -17.14
N HIS A 261 1.73 4.82 -16.83
CA HIS A 261 2.78 3.94 -17.33
C HIS A 261 3.00 2.72 -16.41
N HIS A 262 4.22 2.27 -16.17
CA HIS A 262 4.50 1.09 -15.34
C HIS A 262 4.63 1.39 -13.84
N ASN A 263 4.80 2.66 -13.45
CA ASN A 263 4.91 3.07 -12.05
C ASN A 263 4.13 4.36 -11.80
N ILE A 264 3.56 4.46 -10.58
CA ILE A 264 3.05 5.69 -9.98
C ILE A 264 3.54 5.79 -8.53
N ASP A 265 3.33 6.94 -7.90
CA ASP A 265 3.74 7.19 -6.52
C ASP A 265 2.60 7.78 -5.66
N LEU A 266 2.93 8.26 -4.47
CA LEU A 266 1.98 8.90 -3.54
C LEU A 266 1.20 10.07 -4.17
N TRP A 267 1.78 10.70 -5.18
CA TRP A 267 1.21 11.84 -5.90
C TRP A 267 0.47 11.41 -7.16
N GLY A 268 0.53 10.14 -7.55
CA GLY A 268 -0.05 9.63 -8.78
C GLY A 268 0.67 10.16 -10.02
N ASP A 269 2.00 10.32 -9.97
CA ASP A 269 2.80 10.69 -11.16
C ASP A 269 2.56 9.68 -12.29
N ALA A 270 2.11 10.20 -13.44
CA ALA A 270 1.72 9.41 -14.60
C ALA A 270 2.84 9.27 -15.64
N ALA A 271 3.99 9.90 -15.44
CA ALA A 271 5.09 9.90 -16.41
C ALA A 271 5.74 8.52 -16.56
N PRO A 272 6.33 8.20 -17.73
CA PRO A 272 7.29 7.11 -17.83
C PRO A 272 8.46 7.37 -16.87
N THR A 273 8.78 6.41 -16.00
CA THR A 273 9.89 6.53 -15.04
C THR A 273 11.05 5.59 -15.39
N ASP A 274 12.18 5.78 -14.70
CA ASP A 274 13.39 4.97 -14.82
C ASP A 274 14.11 5.06 -16.17
N TYR A 275 15.23 4.34 -16.31
CA TYR A 275 16.15 4.45 -17.46
C TYR A 275 16.40 3.10 -18.14
N GLY A 276 15.35 2.50 -18.71
CA GLY A 276 15.50 1.27 -19.48
C GLY A 276 14.34 0.98 -20.43
N THR A 277 14.71 0.58 -21.65
CA THR A 277 13.77 0.24 -22.71
C THR A 277 12.85 -0.95 -22.39
N PRO A 278 13.19 -1.93 -21.52
CA PRO A 278 12.29 -3.05 -21.22
C PRO A 278 11.10 -2.74 -20.30
N TYR A 279 11.02 -1.55 -19.72
CA TYR A 279 9.97 -1.22 -18.75
C TYR A 279 9.41 0.19 -18.88
N MET A 280 10.23 1.16 -19.29
CA MET A 280 9.86 2.59 -19.22
C MET A 280 8.62 2.94 -20.05
N MET A 281 8.57 2.52 -21.33
CA MET A 281 7.53 2.93 -22.27
C MET A 281 6.39 1.91 -22.34
N TRP A 282 5.65 1.76 -21.24
CA TRP A 282 4.50 0.84 -21.17
C TRP A 282 3.22 1.57 -20.77
N PRO A 283 2.43 2.11 -21.72
CA PRO A 283 1.29 2.99 -21.47
C PRO A 283 -0.02 2.21 -21.19
N MET A 284 0.07 1.14 -20.40
CA MET A 284 -1.04 0.19 -20.18
C MET A 284 -1.48 0.06 -18.72
N GLY A 285 -0.76 0.68 -17.78
CA GLY A 285 -1.10 0.58 -16.36
C GLY A 285 -2.47 1.17 -16.04
N GLY A 286 -2.83 2.27 -16.70
CA GLY A 286 -4.16 2.87 -16.58
C GLY A 286 -5.29 1.92 -17.01
N ALA A 287 -5.10 1.16 -18.10
CA ALA A 287 -6.07 0.15 -18.54
C ALA A 287 -6.24 -0.96 -17.51
N TRP A 288 -5.12 -1.51 -17.02
CA TRP A 288 -5.17 -2.65 -16.11
C TRP A 288 -5.79 -2.27 -14.76
N LEU A 289 -5.39 -1.13 -14.20
CA LEU A 289 -5.98 -0.62 -12.96
C LEU A 289 -7.48 -0.33 -13.11
N ALA A 290 -7.95 0.13 -14.28
CA ALA A 290 -9.38 0.36 -14.51
C ALA A 290 -10.22 -0.92 -14.39
N LEU A 291 -9.65 -2.09 -14.74
CA LEU A 291 -10.33 -3.38 -14.62
C LEU A 291 -10.65 -3.74 -13.17
N HIS A 292 -9.85 -3.30 -12.19
CA HIS A 292 -10.13 -3.53 -10.77
C HIS A 292 -11.46 -2.89 -10.31
N LEU A 293 -11.83 -1.73 -10.88
CA LEU A 293 -13.13 -1.12 -10.58
C LEU A 293 -14.27 -1.94 -11.19
N MET A 294 -14.08 -2.51 -12.39
CA MET A 294 -15.10 -3.38 -12.97
C MET A 294 -15.25 -4.68 -12.19
N GLU A 295 -14.14 -5.28 -11.73
CA GLU A 295 -14.16 -6.47 -10.88
C GLU A 295 -14.93 -6.20 -9.57
N HIS A 296 -14.68 -5.08 -8.90
CA HIS A 296 -15.45 -4.73 -7.70
C HIS A 296 -16.96 -4.66 -7.97
N TYR A 297 -17.38 -4.09 -9.11
CA TYR A 297 -18.79 -4.11 -9.50
C TYR A 297 -19.28 -5.55 -9.78
N ARG A 298 -18.50 -6.38 -10.46
CA ARG A 298 -18.87 -7.79 -10.77
C ARG A 298 -19.08 -8.60 -9.50
N PHE A 299 -18.29 -8.37 -8.45
CA PHE A 299 -18.44 -9.04 -7.15
C PHE A 299 -19.59 -8.46 -6.30
N SER A 300 -19.75 -7.14 -6.25
CA SER A 300 -20.71 -6.48 -5.36
C SER A 300 -22.11 -6.29 -5.97
N GLY A 301 -22.21 -6.14 -7.29
CA GLY A 301 -23.41 -5.69 -7.98
C GLY A 301 -23.79 -4.23 -7.72
N ASP A 302 -22.92 -3.43 -7.09
CA ASP A 302 -23.20 -2.04 -6.72
C ASP A 302 -23.27 -1.12 -7.94
N ARG A 303 -24.50 -0.79 -8.33
CA ARG A 303 -24.79 0.07 -9.49
C ARG A 303 -24.46 1.54 -9.24
N GLU A 304 -24.48 2.00 -7.99
CA GLU A 304 -24.11 3.38 -7.66
C GLU A 304 -22.60 3.54 -7.79
N PHE A 305 -21.82 2.60 -7.21
CA PHE A 305 -20.38 2.53 -7.41
C PHE A 305 -20.01 2.46 -8.90
N LEU A 306 -20.67 1.57 -9.67
CA LEU A 306 -20.41 1.45 -11.10
C LEU A 306 -20.62 2.79 -11.81
N LYS A 307 -21.78 3.40 -11.60
CA LYS A 307 -22.17 4.62 -12.31
C LYS A 307 -21.30 5.82 -11.93
N ASP A 308 -21.06 6.00 -10.64
CA ASP A 308 -20.51 7.25 -10.11
C ASP A 308 -18.97 7.19 -9.98
N ARG A 309 -18.37 6.00 -9.93
CA ARG A 309 -16.91 5.83 -9.77
C ARG A 309 -16.25 4.97 -10.86
N ALA A 310 -16.71 3.74 -11.08
CA ALA A 310 -16.06 2.81 -12.01
C ALA A 310 -16.17 3.25 -13.47
N TRP A 311 -17.38 3.59 -13.93
CA TRP A 311 -17.67 3.94 -15.31
C TRP A 311 -16.89 5.16 -15.80
N PRO A 312 -16.80 6.28 -15.04
CA PRO A 312 -15.94 7.41 -15.43
C PRO A 312 -14.46 7.02 -15.65
N VAL A 313 -13.92 6.10 -14.84
CA VAL A 313 -12.53 5.62 -15.00
C VAL A 313 -12.40 4.74 -16.24
N LEU A 314 -13.26 3.74 -16.41
CA LEU A 314 -13.26 2.86 -17.59
C LEU A 314 -13.42 3.66 -18.88
N GLN A 315 -14.33 4.63 -18.90
CA GLN A 315 -14.55 5.50 -20.06
C GLN A 315 -13.32 6.36 -20.37
N SER A 316 -12.67 6.93 -19.35
CA SER A 316 -11.46 7.73 -19.55
C SER A 316 -10.29 6.87 -20.02
N ALA A 317 -10.11 5.64 -19.50
CA ALA A 317 -9.11 4.72 -20.04
C ALA A 317 -9.38 4.38 -21.51
N ALA A 318 -10.63 4.01 -21.84
CA ALA A 318 -11.04 3.69 -23.22
C ALA A 318 -10.83 4.87 -24.19
N ASN A 319 -11.10 6.10 -23.75
CA ASN A 319 -10.88 7.31 -24.55
C ASN A 319 -9.41 7.51 -24.93
N PHE A 320 -8.48 7.19 -24.03
CA PHE A 320 -7.05 7.25 -24.34
C PHE A 320 -6.70 6.26 -25.47
N TYR A 321 -7.14 5.01 -25.37
CA TYR A 321 -6.84 4.01 -26.40
C TYR A 321 -7.55 4.26 -27.73
N TYR A 322 -8.74 4.86 -27.70
CA TYR A 322 -9.37 5.34 -28.94
C TYR A 322 -8.49 6.34 -29.70
N HIS A 323 -7.70 7.15 -28.98
CA HIS A 323 -6.75 8.10 -29.57
C HIS A 323 -5.38 7.47 -29.88
N TYR A 324 -4.91 6.56 -29.03
CA TYR A 324 -3.58 5.98 -29.08
C TYR A 324 -3.43 4.85 -30.12
N LEU A 325 -4.51 4.12 -30.40
CA LEU A 325 -4.50 3.04 -31.40
C LEU A 325 -4.35 3.58 -32.82
N PHE A 326 -3.59 2.86 -33.65
CA PHE A 326 -3.42 3.16 -35.07
C PHE A 326 -3.55 1.90 -35.92
N GLU A 327 -3.84 2.07 -37.21
CA GLU A 327 -3.93 0.94 -38.13
C GLU A 327 -2.53 0.39 -38.48
N HIS A 328 -2.33 -0.89 -38.21
CA HIS A 328 -1.13 -1.64 -38.57
C HIS A 328 -1.53 -3.05 -39.05
N GLU A 329 -1.11 -3.42 -40.26
CA GLU A 329 -1.39 -4.74 -40.86
C GLU A 329 -2.89 -5.13 -40.88
N GLY A 330 -3.79 -4.14 -40.97
CA GLY A 330 -5.24 -4.35 -41.00
C GLY A 330 -5.92 -4.45 -39.64
N TYR A 331 -5.17 -4.22 -38.55
CA TYR A 331 -5.68 -4.21 -37.17
C TYR A 331 -5.44 -2.84 -36.51
N TYR A 332 -6.26 -2.50 -35.51
CA TYR A 332 -5.94 -1.42 -34.58
C TYR A 332 -4.94 -1.92 -33.56
N SER A 333 -3.77 -1.31 -33.53
CA SER A 333 -2.59 -1.76 -32.80
C SER A 333 -2.07 -0.66 -31.87
N THR A 334 -1.47 -1.07 -30.75
CA THR A 334 -0.73 -0.18 -29.85
C THR A 334 0.72 -0.01 -30.31
N GLY A 335 1.39 1.06 -29.88
CA GLY A 335 2.81 1.27 -30.19
C GLY A 335 3.20 2.76 -30.21
N PRO A 336 4.38 3.13 -29.68
CA PRO A 336 5.39 2.26 -29.08
C PRO A 336 4.98 1.75 -27.69
N SER A 337 5.09 0.44 -27.48
CA SER A 337 4.85 -0.25 -26.20
C SER A 337 5.85 -1.38 -26.02
N LEU A 338 5.68 -2.24 -25.01
CA LEU A 338 6.59 -3.35 -24.69
C LEU A 338 5.85 -4.49 -23.98
N SER A 339 6.51 -5.64 -23.83
CA SER A 339 6.05 -6.73 -22.97
C SER A 339 6.86 -6.69 -21.66
N PRO A 340 6.32 -6.15 -20.55
CA PRO A 340 7.09 -5.96 -19.32
C PRO A 340 7.66 -7.27 -18.77
N GLU A 341 8.91 -7.37 -18.34
CA GLU A 341 10.07 -6.49 -18.62
C GLU A 341 11.05 -7.20 -19.56
N ASN A 342 10.52 -7.78 -20.61
CA ASN A 342 11.23 -8.70 -21.48
C ASN A 342 11.89 -7.97 -22.65
N THR A 343 12.93 -8.61 -23.18
CA THR A 343 13.56 -8.22 -24.44
C THR A 343 13.35 -9.30 -25.50
N PHE A 344 13.51 -8.93 -26.76
CA PHE A 344 13.51 -9.85 -27.89
C PHE A 344 14.74 -9.60 -28.78
N ILE A 345 15.13 -10.64 -29.50
CA ILE A 345 16.16 -10.53 -30.54
C ILE A 345 15.48 -10.14 -31.85
N VAL A 346 15.91 -9.03 -32.43
CA VAL A 346 15.37 -8.54 -33.70
C VAL A 346 15.60 -9.59 -34.79
N PRO A 347 14.53 -10.06 -35.48
CA PRO A 347 14.64 -11.12 -36.48
C PRO A 347 15.59 -10.78 -37.64
N GLU A 348 16.11 -11.83 -38.29
CA GLU A 348 16.86 -11.69 -39.54
C GLU A 348 16.05 -10.95 -40.61
N GLY A 349 16.71 -10.12 -41.41
CA GLY A 349 16.08 -9.33 -42.48
C GLY A 349 15.51 -7.98 -42.05
N MET A 350 15.54 -7.64 -40.76
CA MET A 350 15.21 -6.30 -40.26
C MET A 350 16.44 -5.40 -40.13
N LYS A 351 16.22 -4.09 -39.96
CA LYS A 351 17.27 -3.05 -39.96
C LYS A 351 18.36 -3.28 -38.90
N THR A 352 17.99 -3.82 -37.74
CA THR A 352 18.89 -4.08 -36.60
C THR A 352 18.92 -5.57 -36.24
N ALA A 353 18.82 -6.47 -37.22
CA ALA A 353 18.83 -7.92 -37.01
C ALA A 353 19.92 -8.39 -36.04
N GLY A 354 19.55 -9.26 -35.10
CA GLY A 354 20.44 -9.81 -34.06
C GLY A 354 20.65 -8.91 -32.85
N SER A 355 20.18 -7.65 -32.87
CA SER A 355 20.17 -6.78 -31.69
C SER A 355 19.11 -7.20 -30.68
N THR A 356 19.31 -6.81 -29.42
CA THR A 356 18.34 -6.98 -28.33
C THR A 356 17.56 -5.68 -28.16
N GLU A 357 16.25 -5.75 -28.35
CA GLU A 357 15.32 -4.63 -28.21
C GLU A 357 14.17 -5.01 -27.28
N ALA A 358 13.32 -4.05 -26.90
CA ALA A 358 12.17 -4.31 -26.03
C ALA A 358 10.88 -3.59 -26.43
N ILE A 359 11.00 -2.49 -27.19
CA ILE A 359 9.87 -1.72 -27.65
C ILE A 359 9.40 -2.29 -28.99
N ASP A 360 8.10 -2.54 -29.10
CA ASP A 360 7.46 -3.07 -30.30
C ASP A 360 6.07 -2.45 -30.53
N ILE A 361 5.47 -2.84 -31.65
CA ILE A 361 4.08 -2.58 -31.99
C ILE A 361 3.24 -3.80 -31.61
N ASN A 362 2.09 -3.56 -31.00
CA ASN A 362 1.11 -4.57 -30.63
C ASN A 362 1.63 -5.77 -29.81
N PRO A 363 2.34 -5.58 -28.68
CA PRO A 363 2.61 -6.68 -27.75
C PRO A 363 1.31 -7.39 -27.33
N THR A 364 1.35 -8.71 -27.19
CA THR A 364 0.16 -9.52 -26.83
C THR A 364 -0.50 -9.05 -25.53
N MET A 365 0.27 -8.59 -24.55
CA MET A 365 -0.25 -8.07 -23.29
C MET A 365 -1.16 -6.86 -23.52
N ASP A 366 -0.74 -5.92 -24.36
CA ASP A 366 -1.54 -4.74 -24.70
C ASP A 366 -2.87 -5.15 -25.33
N SER A 367 -2.81 -6.00 -26.36
CA SER A 367 -4.01 -6.53 -27.02
C SER A 367 -4.96 -7.23 -26.03
N SER A 368 -4.41 -7.97 -25.07
CA SER A 368 -5.20 -8.70 -24.07
C SER A 368 -5.87 -7.72 -23.09
N LEU A 369 -5.14 -6.74 -22.57
CA LEU A 369 -5.68 -5.73 -21.66
C LEU A 369 -6.74 -4.86 -22.34
N LEU A 370 -6.54 -4.47 -23.61
CA LEU A 370 -7.53 -3.70 -24.35
C LEU A 370 -8.77 -4.52 -24.70
N HIS A 371 -8.61 -5.82 -24.96
CA HIS A 371 -9.75 -6.70 -25.13
C HIS A 371 -10.62 -6.71 -23.87
N GLU A 372 -10.02 -6.91 -22.69
CA GLU A 372 -10.73 -6.87 -21.42
C GLU A 372 -11.37 -5.49 -21.16
N LEU A 373 -10.62 -4.40 -21.39
CA LEU A 373 -11.13 -3.05 -21.16
C LEU A 373 -12.35 -2.71 -22.04
N PHE A 374 -12.32 -3.08 -23.32
CA PHE A 374 -13.41 -2.79 -24.25
C PHE A 374 -14.61 -3.74 -24.13
N THR A 375 -14.42 -4.91 -23.50
CA THR A 375 -15.50 -5.87 -23.21
C THR A 375 -16.02 -5.80 -21.78
N ALA A 376 -15.43 -4.94 -20.95
CA ALA A 376 -15.66 -4.78 -19.51
C ALA A 376 -17.14 -4.65 -19.14
#